data_AF-A0A418Q3Z5-F1
#
_entry.id   AF-A0A418Q3Z5-F1
#
_cell.length_a   1.000
_cell.length_b   1.000
_cell.length_c   1.000
_cell.angle_alpha   90.00
_cell.angle_beta   90.00
_cell.angle_gamma   90.00
#
_symmetry.space_group_name_H-M   'P 1'
#
loop_
_entity.id
_entity.type
_entity.pdbx_description
1 polymer ?
#
loop_
_entity_poly.entity_id
_entity_poly.type
_entity_poly.pdbx_seq_one_letter_code
_entity_poly.pdbx_strand_id
1 'polypeptide(L)'
;MSRVGTHHRLAVRHCHDCGHGSTRTNPRSEASAQQEGCKVKPKILTPNVSVLGQPEIADIEALAAAGYRSIIGNRPDGETPDQPSWTALKAAAAKFGIEAVQIPVVASNISADDIERFRQALETLPKPIAAFCRTGTRSALLWAFANEAGLTVDERIKIAADEGIDLEPFRDRLSGGVDA
;
A
#
# COMPACT_ATOMS: atom_id res chain seq x y z
N MET A 1 -10.16 40.26 -62.46
CA MET A 1 -9.94 39.14 -63.42
C MET A 1 -9.31 38.03 -62.58
N SER A 2 -9.94 36.92 -62.18
CA SER A 2 -10.72 35.96 -62.96
C SER A 2 -11.78 35.22 -62.12
N ARG A 3 -12.98 35.13 -62.72
CA ARG A 3 -13.92 34.01 -62.84
C ARG A 3 -14.35 33.19 -61.60
N VAL A 4 -15.59 33.51 -61.23
CA VAL A 4 -16.69 32.69 -60.71
C VAL A 4 -16.75 31.28 -61.34
N GLY A 5 -17.07 30.27 -60.51
CA GLY A 5 -17.53 28.95 -60.93
C GLY A 5 -18.49 28.36 -59.89
N THR A 6 -19.75 28.19 -60.29
CA THR A 6 -20.88 27.80 -59.43
C THR A 6 -21.42 26.40 -59.81
N HIS A 7 -21.96 25.70 -58.81
CA HIS A 7 -23.01 24.64 -58.84
C HIS A 7 -22.71 23.17 -59.20
N HIS A 8 -22.93 22.28 -58.21
CA HIS A 8 -23.94 21.18 -58.25
C HIS A 8 -24.13 20.62 -56.81
N ARG A 9 -25.23 20.92 -56.11
CA ARG A 9 -26.50 20.17 -55.96
C ARG A 9 -26.44 18.77 -55.30
N LEU A 10 -27.10 18.73 -54.13
CA LEU A 10 -27.90 17.66 -53.49
C LEU A 10 -27.26 16.30 -53.15
N ALA A 11 -27.23 15.99 -51.85
CA ALA A 11 -28.02 14.87 -51.30
C ALA A 11 -28.28 15.09 -49.81
N VAL A 12 -29.57 15.17 -49.48
CA VAL A 12 -30.12 15.11 -48.12
C VAL A 12 -29.97 13.68 -47.63
N ARG A 13 -29.30 13.48 -46.48
CA ARG A 13 -29.63 12.38 -45.57
C ARG A 13 -29.67 12.94 -44.14
N HIS A 14 -30.88 13.23 -43.72
CA HIS A 14 -31.26 13.19 -42.32
C HIS A 14 -30.99 11.77 -41.81
N CYS A 15 -30.13 11.64 -40.79
CA CYS A 15 -30.25 10.58 -39.81
C CYS A 15 -30.60 11.24 -38.49
N HIS A 16 -31.89 11.18 -38.18
CA HIS A 16 -32.42 11.25 -36.83
C HIS A 16 -32.07 9.90 -36.18
N ASP A 17 -31.37 9.88 -35.05
CA ASP A 17 -31.92 9.32 -33.80
C ASP A 17 -30.88 9.29 -32.67
N CYS A 18 -31.42 9.49 -31.48
CA CYS A 18 -30.83 9.55 -30.17
C CYS A 18 -30.19 8.23 -29.77
N GLY A 19 -29.08 8.30 -29.03
CA GLY A 19 -28.44 7.14 -28.44
C GLY A 19 -27.58 7.53 -27.25
N HIS A 20 -28.21 7.51 -26.07
CA HIS A 20 -27.62 7.59 -24.75
C HIS A 20 -26.24 6.94 -24.61
N GLY A 21 -25.33 7.61 -23.90
CA GLY A 21 -24.12 6.95 -23.42
C GLY A 21 -22.98 7.86 -23.00
N SER A 22 -23.23 9.02 -22.39
CA SER A 22 -22.17 9.74 -21.68
C SER A 22 -21.83 8.98 -20.41
N THR A 23 -21.02 7.92 -20.54
CA THR A 23 -20.32 7.34 -19.40
C THR A 23 -19.42 8.44 -18.84
N ARG A 24 -19.84 8.99 -17.70
CA ARG A 24 -18.93 9.65 -16.76
C ARG A 24 -17.81 8.65 -16.52
N THR A 25 -16.67 8.86 -17.17
CA THR A 25 -15.43 8.20 -16.79
C THR A 25 -15.13 8.64 -15.37
N ASN A 26 -15.38 7.73 -14.43
CA ASN A 26 -14.98 7.88 -13.05
C ASN A 26 -13.44 7.88 -13.02
N PRO A 27 -12.74 8.93 -12.56
CA PRO A 27 -11.27 8.99 -12.59
C PRO A 27 -10.62 8.10 -11.51
N ARG A 28 -11.29 7.02 -11.07
CA ARG A 28 -10.80 6.13 -10.00
C ARG A 28 -10.05 4.89 -10.52
N SER A 29 -9.69 4.83 -11.81
CA SER A 29 -9.10 3.63 -12.41
C SER A 29 -7.63 3.73 -12.84
N GLU A 30 -6.91 4.81 -12.53
CA GLU A 30 -5.49 4.93 -12.93
C GLU A 30 -4.50 4.41 -11.88
N ALA A 31 -4.95 4.02 -10.69
CA ALA A 31 -4.08 3.50 -9.62
C ALA A 31 -3.91 1.97 -9.61
N SER A 32 -4.43 1.23 -10.59
CA SER A 32 -4.47 -0.24 -10.54
C SER A 32 -3.84 -0.96 -11.74
N ALA A 33 -3.15 -0.25 -12.62
CA ALA A 33 -2.54 -0.84 -13.81
C ALA A 33 -1.01 -0.76 -13.73
N GLN A 34 -0.40 -1.63 -12.92
CA GLN A 34 0.99 -2.13 -13.00
C GLN A 34 1.27 -3.00 -11.76
N GLN A 35 0.71 -4.22 -11.73
CA GLN A 35 0.98 -5.23 -10.70
C GLN A 35 1.48 -6.54 -11.32
N GLU A 36 2.38 -6.46 -12.29
CA GLU A 36 3.07 -7.63 -12.83
C GLU A 36 4.55 -7.52 -12.48
N GLY A 37 4.96 -8.10 -11.34
CA GLY A 37 6.37 -8.17 -10.95
C GLY A 37 6.67 -8.38 -9.47
N CYS A 38 5.77 -7.97 -8.56
CA CYS A 38 5.95 -8.21 -7.12
C CYS A 38 5.31 -9.55 -6.73
N LYS A 39 6.10 -10.53 -6.30
CA LYS A 39 5.60 -11.83 -5.82
C LYS A 39 4.71 -11.67 -4.58
N VAL A 40 4.90 -10.60 -3.83
CA VAL A 40 4.09 -10.24 -2.65
C VAL A 40 3.12 -9.12 -2.97
N LYS A 41 1.83 -9.42 -2.92
CA LYS A 41 0.77 -8.42 -3.06
C LYS A 41 0.66 -7.58 -1.78
N PRO A 42 0.85 -6.24 -1.84
CA PRO A 42 0.59 -5.37 -0.71
C PRO A 42 -0.90 -5.34 -0.36
N LYS A 43 -1.20 -5.38 0.94
CA LYS A 43 -2.51 -5.22 1.54
C LYS A 43 -2.65 -3.78 2.04
N ILE A 44 -3.65 -3.06 1.57
CA ILE A 44 -3.72 -1.60 1.76
C ILE A 44 -4.57 -1.32 3.00
N LEU A 45 -3.94 -0.89 4.09
CA LEU A 45 -4.66 -0.52 5.32
C LEU A 45 -5.20 0.91 5.21
N THR A 46 -4.39 1.81 4.68
CA THR A 46 -4.77 3.20 4.38
C THR A 46 -4.12 3.64 3.07
N PRO A 47 -4.52 4.78 2.48
CA PRO A 47 -3.84 5.30 1.28
C PRO A 47 -2.33 5.49 1.43
N ASN A 48 -1.83 5.65 2.67
CA ASN A 48 -0.43 5.92 2.97
C ASN A 48 0.32 4.71 3.53
N VAL A 49 -0.37 3.66 3.99
CA VAL A 49 0.23 2.51 4.67
C VAL A 49 -0.31 1.21 4.10
N SER A 50 0.60 0.40 3.61
CA SER A 50 0.33 -0.97 3.19
C SER A 50 1.18 -1.95 3.99
N VAL A 51 0.67 -3.16 4.16
CA VAL A 51 1.39 -4.27 4.77
C VAL A 51 1.55 -5.43 3.81
N LEU A 52 2.63 -6.19 3.93
CA LEU A 52 2.88 -7.34 3.07
C LEU A 52 3.63 -8.46 3.79
N GLY A 53 3.62 -9.64 3.17
CA GLY A 53 4.54 -10.73 3.52
C GLY A 53 5.98 -10.38 3.16
N GLN A 54 6.90 -11.28 3.49
CA GLN A 54 8.34 -11.09 3.22
C GLN A 54 8.58 -10.81 1.72
N PRO A 55 9.09 -9.64 1.33
CA PRO A 55 9.56 -9.41 -0.03
C PRO A 55 10.91 -10.06 -0.26
N GLU A 56 11.12 -10.50 -1.50
CA GLU A 56 12.43 -10.83 -2.05
C GLU A 56 13.18 -9.55 -2.43
N ILE A 57 14.48 -9.67 -2.69
CA ILE A 57 15.30 -8.55 -3.19
C ILE A 57 14.77 -8.01 -4.52
N ALA A 58 14.28 -8.89 -5.40
CA ALA A 58 13.73 -8.52 -6.70
C ALA A 58 12.39 -7.77 -6.60
N ASP A 59 11.62 -7.99 -5.53
CA ASP A 59 10.31 -7.35 -5.34
C ASP A 59 10.46 -5.85 -5.02
N ILE A 60 11.63 -5.39 -4.58
CA ILE A 60 11.87 -3.99 -4.22
C ILE A 60 11.72 -3.05 -5.42
N GLU A 61 12.13 -3.49 -6.62
CA GLU A 61 11.92 -2.73 -7.85
C GLU A 61 10.42 -2.54 -8.14
N ALA A 62 9.64 -3.61 -7.97
CA ALA A 62 8.20 -3.56 -8.18
C ALA A 62 7.49 -2.66 -7.13
N LEU A 63 7.96 -2.65 -5.88
CA LEU A 63 7.49 -1.71 -4.86
C LEU A 63 7.80 -0.25 -5.25
N ALA A 64 8.99 0.02 -5.78
CA ALA A 64 9.35 1.35 -6.27
C ALA A 64 8.46 1.78 -7.45
N ALA A 65 8.24 0.88 -8.41
CA ALA A 65 7.38 1.12 -9.57
C ALA A 65 5.91 1.36 -9.17
N ALA A 66 5.43 0.69 -8.12
CA ALA A 66 4.12 0.94 -7.51
C ALA A 66 4.05 2.26 -6.71
N GLY A 67 5.16 2.99 -6.59
CA GLY A 67 5.22 4.34 -6.02
C GLY A 67 5.54 4.39 -4.52
N TYR A 68 5.78 3.25 -3.86
CA TYR A 68 6.21 3.22 -2.46
C TYR A 68 7.51 3.98 -2.28
N ARG A 69 7.57 4.81 -1.23
CA ARG A 69 8.72 5.65 -0.93
C ARG A 69 9.52 5.15 0.26
N SER A 70 8.91 4.32 1.10
CA SER A 70 9.57 3.75 2.27
C SER A 70 9.15 2.31 2.54
N ILE A 71 10.06 1.54 3.13
CA ILE A 71 9.79 0.20 3.67
C ILE A 71 10.13 0.12 5.16
N ILE A 72 9.30 -0.62 5.90
CA ILE A 72 9.54 -0.92 7.32
C ILE A 72 9.64 -2.44 7.52
N GLY A 73 10.79 -2.93 7.98
CA GLY A 73 11.00 -4.34 8.29
C GLY A 73 10.66 -4.67 9.73
N ASN A 74 9.60 -5.46 9.95
CA ASN A 74 9.15 -5.90 11.27
C ASN A 74 9.46 -7.38 11.58
N ARG A 75 10.35 -7.98 10.77
CA ARG A 75 10.84 -9.35 10.95
C ARG A 75 12.27 -9.31 11.48
N PRO A 76 12.60 -9.98 12.61
CA PRO A 76 13.98 -10.22 13.00
C PRO A 76 14.72 -10.99 11.90
N ASP A 77 16.00 -10.67 11.69
CA ASP A 77 16.84 -11.42 10.74
C ASP A 77 17.11 -12.85 11.22
N GLY A 78 17.17 -13.79 10.28
CA GLY A 78 17.48 -15.20 10.58
C GLY A 78 16.33 -16.02 11.16
N GLU A 79 15.07 -15.59 11.01
CA GLU A 79 13.91 -16.37 11.43
C GLU A 79 13.77 -17.66 10.58
N THR A 80 14.15 -17.62 9.30
CA THR A 80 14.24 -18.80 8.42
C THR A 80 15.48 -18.73 7.51
N PRO A 81 16.03 -19.88 7.04
CA PRO A 81 17.23 -19.89 6.19
C PRO A 81 17.06 -19.20 4.83
N ASP A 82 15.83 -19.15 4.32
CA ASP A 82 15.44 -18.51 3.06
C ASP A 82 15.14 -17.01 3.22
N GLN A 83 15.22 -16.45 4.43
CA GLN A 83 14.95 -15.04 4.67
C GLN A 83 16.05 -14.16 4.04
N PRO A 84 15.68 -13.21 3.16
CA PRO A 84 16.61 -12.18 2.70
C PRO A 84 17.09 -11.34 3.89
N SER A 85 18.41 -11.14 4.00
CA SER A 85 18.96 -10.28 5.06
C SER A 85 18.44 -8.85 4.95
N TRP A 86 18.22 -8.20 6.09
CA TRP A 86 17.84 -6.79 6.11
C TRP A 86 18.84 -5.90 5.37
N THR A 87 20.14 -6.17 5.51
CA THR A 87 21.21 -5.45 4.82
C THR A 87 21.03 -5.48 3.30
N ALA A 88 20.69 -6.65 2.73
CA ALA A 88 20.47 -6.79 1.30
C ALA A 88 19.20 -6.05 0.84
N LEU A 89 18.10 -6.15 1.60
CA LEU A 89 16.85 -5.43 1.32
C LEU A 89 17.06 -3.90 1.36
N LYS A 90 17.74 -3.41 2.38
CA LYS A 90 18.08 -1.98 2.52
C LYS A 90 18.97 -1.50 1.37
N ALA A 91 19.97 -2.29 0.97
CA ALA A 91 20.83 -1.96 -0.16
C ALA A 91 20.05 -1.93 -1.49
N ALA A 92 19.07 -2.81 -1.69
CA ALA A 92 18.20 -2.78 -2.85
C ALA A 92 17.27 -1.56 -2.84
N ALA A 93 16.65 -1.25 -1.70
CA ALA A 93 15.78 -0.08 -1.53
C ALA A 93 16.50 1.23 -1.87
N ALA A 94 17.75 1.38 -1.40
CA ALA A 94 18.57 2.55 -1.66
C ALA A 94 18.81 2.81 -3.17
N LYS A 95 18.91 1.76 -4.00
CA LYS A 95 19.09 1.90 -5.46
C LYS A 95 17.90 2.58 -6.15
N PHE A 96 16.71 2.47 -5.55
CA PHE A 96 15.47 3.04 -6.07
C PHE A 96 15.01 4.27 -5.28
N GLY A 97 15.84 4.78 -4.36
CA GLY A 97 15.49 5.95 -3.53
C GLY A 97 14.40 5.67 -2.50
N ILE A 98 14.20 4.40 -2.12
CA ILE A 98 13.27 4.01 -1.06
C ILE A 98 13.98 4.10 0.30
N GLU A 99 13.38 4.81 1.25
CA GLU A 99 13.86 4.83 2.64
C GLU A 99 13.55 3.50 3.34
N ALA A 100 14.47 2.99 4.16
CA ALA A 100 14.34 1.68 4.78
C ALA A 100 14.69 1.72 6.27
N VAL A 101 13.73 1.34 7.12
CA VAL A 101 13.86 1.26 8.58
C VAL A 101 13.52 -0.14 9.08
N GLN A 102 14.30 -0.66 10.03
CA GLN A 102 14.02 -1.95 10.67
C GLN A 102 13.54 -1.72 12.10
N ILE A 103 12.43 -2.36 12.46
CA ILE A 103 11.86 -2.39 13.81
C ILE A 103 11.48 -3.85 14.07
N PRO A 104 12.46 -4.72 14.39
CA PRO A 104 12.24 -6.16 14.48
C PRO A 104 11.41 -6.50 15.71
N VAL A 105 10.28 -7.18 15.52
CA VAL A 105 9.37 -7.55 16.63
C VAL A 105 8.92 -9.01 16.57
N VAL A 106 8.46 -9.50 17.72
CA VAL A 106 7.73 -10.77 17.87
C VAL A 106 6.30 -10.43 18.29
N ALA A 107 5.29 -10.99 17.61
CA ALA A 107 3.88 -10.59 17.79
C ALA A 107 3.37 -10.73 19.24
N SER A 108 3.84 -11.77 19.94
CA SER A 108 3.49 -12.03 21.34
C SER A 108 4.15 -11.06 22.32
N ASN A 109 5.17 -10.31 21.90
CA ASN A 109 5.97 -9.43 22.75
C ASN A 109 6.29 -8.10 22.06
N ILE A 110 5.24 -7.45 21.52
CA ILE A 110 5.34 -6.07 21.02
C ILE A 110 5.29 -5.14 22.24
N SER A 111 6.34 -4.35 22.44
CA SER A 111 6.47 -3.40 23.55
C SER A 111 5.98 -1.99 23.20
N ALA A 112 5.82 -1.14 24.22
CA ALA A 112 5.55 0.29 24.06
C ALA A 112 6.60 1.01 23.19
N ASP A 113 7.88 0.68 23.37
CA ASP A 113 9.00 1.26 22.61
C ASP A 113 8.95 0.84 21.14
N ASP A 114 8.57 -0.42 20.83
CA ASP A 114 8.39 -0.86 19.45
C ASP A 114 7.28 -0.08 18.74
N ILE A 115 6.17 0.14 19.45
CA ILE A 115 5.01 0.87 18.94
C ILE A 115 5.37 2.34 18.72
N GLU A 116 6.08 2.96 19.65
CA GLU A 116 6.52 4.35 19.52
C GLU A 116 7.52 4.53 18.36
N ARG A 117 8.48 3.60 18.20
CA ARG A 117 9.38 3.62 17.03
C ARG A 117 8.63 3.45 15.72
N PHE A 118 7.62 2.59 15.69
CA PHE A 118 6.81 2.39 14.49
C PHE A 118 5.97 3.62 14.18
N ARG A 119 5.37 4.24 15.20
CA ARG A 119 4.65 5.52 15.08
C ARG A 119 5.57 6.60 14.53
N GLN A 120 6.74 6.82 15.12
CA GLN A 120 7.72 7.79 14.61
C GLN A 120 8.12 7.52 13.16
N ALA A 121 8.28 6.25 12.77
CA ALA A 121 8.57 5.87 11.39
C ALA A 121 7.42 6.24 10.45
N LEU A 122 6.16 6.00 10.83
CA LEU A 122 5.00 6.40 10.04
C LEU A 122 4.89 7.94 9.90
N GLU A 123 5.18 8.70 10.95
CA GLU A 123 5.17 10.17 10.93
C GLU A 123 6.26 10.75 10.02
N THR A 124 7.48 10.23 10.12
CA THR A 124 8.68 10.84 9.52
C THR A 124 8.98 10.34 8.11
N LEU A 125 8.70 9.08 7.81
CA LEU A 125 9.08 8.49 6.53
C LEU A 125 8.23 9.02 5.37
N PRO A 126 8.82 9.14 4.16
CA PRO A 126 8.07 9.42 2.93
C PRO A 126 6.97 8.38 2.67
N LYS A 127 5.79 8.86 2.29
CA LYS A 127 4.62 8.02 1.95
C LYS A 127 4.53 7.80 0.44
N PRO A 128 3.91 6.71 -0.05
CA PRO A 128 3.34 5.58 0.70
C PRO A 128 4.40 4.65 1.31
N ILE A 129 4.06 4.03 2.44
CA ILE A 129 4.92 3.13 3.23
C ILE A 129 4.47 1.68 3.06
N ALA A 130 5.43 0.77 2.83
CA ALA A 130 5.23 -0.67 2.80
C ALA A 130 5.90 -1.34 4.01
N ALA A 131 5.11 -1.74 5.02
CA ALA A 131 5.61 -2.44 6.20
C ALA A 131 5.47 -3.96 6.04
N PHE A 132 6.51 -4.74 6.36
CA PHE A 132 6.49 -6.18 6.13
C PHE A 132 7.00 -6.98 7.32
N CYS A 133 6.56 -8.23 7.40
CA CYS A 133 7.19 -9.23 8.26
C CYS A 133 7.25 -10.58 7.53
N ARG A 134 6.90 -11.69 8.18
CA ARG A 134 6.73 -12.98 7.48
C ARG A 134 5.44 -13.01 6.63
N THR A 135 4.31 -12.68 7.25
CA THR A 135 2.96 -12.77 6.64
C THR A 135 2.20 -11.44 6.59
N GLY A 136 2.79 -10.35 7.10
CA GLY A 136 2.17 -9.04 7.25
C GLY A 136 1.45 -8.80 8.59
N THR A 137 1.13 -9.85 9.36
CA THR A 137 0.34 -9.72 10.60
C THR A 137 1.01 -8.86 11.68
N ARG A 138 2.34 -8.98 11.90
CA ARG A 138 3.06 -8.13 12.88
C ARG A 138 3.01 -6.66 12.51
N SER A 139 3.16 -6.36 11.21
CA SER A 139 3.10 -4.99 10.69
C SER A 139 1.70 -4.40 10.82
N ALA A 140 0.66 -5.20 10.56
CA ALA A 140 -0.73 -4.78 10.78
C ALA A 140 -1.03 -4.53 12.27
N LEU A 141 -0.51 -5.38 13.16
CA LEU A 141 -0.61 -5.17 14.61
C LEU A 141 0.09 -3.88 15.05
N LEU A 142 1.33 -3.64 14.62
CA LEU A 142 2.06 -2.41 14.93
C LEU A 142 1.34 -1.17 14.40
N TRP A 143 0.79 -1.21 13.18
CA TRP A 143 -0.05 -0.15 12.64
C TRP A 143 -1.29 0.11 13.52
N ALA A 144 -1.98 -0.97 13.91
CA ALA A 144 -3.16 -0.86 14.76
C ALA A 144 -2.79 -0.29 16.15
N PHE A 145 -1.68 -0.71 16.76
CA PHE A 145 -1.22 -0.15 18.03
C PHE A 145 -0.79 1.31 17.93
N ALA A 146 -0.05 1.68 16.88
CA ALA A 146 0.44 3.05 16.68
C ALA A 146 -0.70 4.06 16.47
N ASN A 147 -1.79 3.63 15.81
CA ASN A 147 -3.06 4.36 15.69
C ASN A 147 -2.94 5.86 15.38
N GLU A 148 -2.05 6.25 14.47
CA GLU A 148 -1.81 7.67 14.14
C GLU A 148 -3.09 8.43 13.73
N ALA A 149 -4.04 7.73 13.11
CA ALA A 149 -5.30 8.31 12.65
C ALA A 149 -6.36 8.45 13.77
N GLY A 150 -6.07 8.05 15.00
CA GLY A 150 -6.99 8.16 16.14
C GLY A 150 -8.25 7.30 15.99
N LEU A 151 -8.15 6.18 15.29
CA LEU A 151 -9.26 5.27 15.01
C LEU A 151 -9.66 4.49 16.26
N THR A 152 -10.94 4.13 16.34
CA THR A 152 -11.46 3.21 17.35
C THR A 152 -10.83 1.81 17.19
N VAL A 153 -10.93 0.98 18.23
CA VAL A 153 -10.49 -0.43 18.16
C VAL A 153 -11.23 -1.17 17.04
N ASP A 154 -12.53 -0.96 16.92
CA ASP A 154 -13.37 -1.61 15.90
C ASP A 154 -12.98 -1.22 14.49
N GLU A 155 -12.71 0.06 14.23
CA GLU A 155 -12.26 0.53 12.91
C GLU A 155 -10.92 -0.08 12.52
N ARG A 156 -9.96 -0.15 13.45
CA ARG A 156 -8.64 -0.75 13.20
C ARG A 156 -8.75 -2.23 12.86
N ILE A 157 -9.53 -2.98 13.65
CA ILE A 157 -9.77 -4.41 13.40
C ILE A 157 -10.50 -4.59 12.06
N LYS A 158 -11.52 -3.78 11.79
CA LYS A 158 -12.27 -3.85 10.54
C LYS A 158 -11.39 -3.59 9.32
N ILE A 159 -10.56 -2.54 9.33
CA ILE A 159 -9.65 -2.22 8.22
C ILE A 159 -8.71 -3.39 7.93
N ALA A 160 -8.12 -3.99 8.97
CA ALA A 160 -7.25 -5.14 8.79
C ALA A 160 -8.02 -6.39 8.30
N ALA A 161 -9.23 -6.61 8.81
CA ALA A 161 -10.08 -7.73 8.41
C ALA A 161 -10.54 -7.63 6.95
N ASP A 162 -10.83 -6.42 6.45
CA ASP A 162 -11.16 -6.18 5.04
C ASP A 162 -9.99 -6.57 4.10
N GLU A 163 -8.76 -6.56 4.60
CA GLU A 163 -7.54 -7.03 3.92
C GLU A 163 -7.17 -8.50 4.28
N GLY A 164 -8.08 -9.22 4.94
CA GLY A 164 -7.90 -10.61 5.34
C GLY A 164 -6.82 -10.81 6.41
N ILE A 165 -6.70 -9.88 7.35
CA ILE A 165 -5.83 -9.98 8.53
C ILE A 165 -6.71 -9.94 9.77
N ASP A 166 -6.76 -11.06 10.50
CA ASP A 166 -7.52 -11.15 11.74
C ASP A 166 -6.73 -10.54 12.91
N LEU A 167 -7.26 -9.43 13.44
CA LEU A 167 -6.75 -8.75 14.63
C LEU A 167 -7.67 -8.89 15.84
N GLU A 168 -8.80 -9.59 15.72
CA GLU A 168 -9.78 -9.78 16.80
C GLU A 168 -9.15 -10.45 18.04
N PRO A 169 -8.23 -11.43 17.93
CA PRO A 169 -7.55 -12.01 19.09
C PRO A 169 -6.72 -11.02 19.92
N PHE A 170 -6.48 -9.81 19.42
CA PHE A 170 -5.68 -8.77 20.07
C PHE A 170 -6.53 -7.60 20.58
N ARG A 171 -7.87 -7.68 20.50
CA ARG A 171 -8.80 -6.61 20.90
C ARG A 171 -8.52 -6.04 22.28
N ASP A 172 -8.30 -6.89 23.29
CA ASP A 172 -8.08 -6.45 24.66
C ASP A 172 -6.81 -5.59 24.77
N ARG A 173 -5.72 -6.04 24.12
CA ARG A 173 -4.46 -5.26 24.06
C ARG A 173 -4.62 -3.97 23.27
N LEU A 174 -5.39 -3.98 22.17
CA LEU A 174 -5.68 -2.78 21.36
C LEU A 174 -6.53 -1.74 22.11
N SER A 175 -7.29 -2.20 23.11
CA SER A 175 -8.16 -1.37 23.95
C SER A 175 -7.44 -0.82 25.19
N GLY A 176 -6.49 -1.59 25.75
CA GLY A 176 -5.84 -1.28 27.02
C GLY A 176 -4.64 -0.32 26.97
N GLY A 177 -4.12 0.00 25.78
CA GLY A 177 -2.79 0.59 25.69
C GLY A 177 -1.71 -0.41 26.12
N VAL A 178 -0.44 -0.07 25.93
CA VAL A 178 0.71 -0.97 26.04
C VAL A 178 1.10 -1.41 27.47
N ASP A 179 0.24 -1.14 28.45
CA ASP A 179 0.51 -1.35 29.87
C ASP A 179 -0.43 -2.37 30.56
N ALA A 180 -1.10 -3.23 29.79
CA ALA A 180 -1.96 -4.32 30.29
C ALA A 180 -1.26 -5.69 30.32
#